data_AF-A0A5M6CPV7-F1
#
_entry.id   AF-A0A5M6CPV7-F1
#
_cell.length_a   1.000
_cell.length_b   1.000
_cell.length_c   1.000
_cell.angle_alpha   90.00
_cell.angle_beta   90.00
_cell.angle_gamma   90.00
#
_symmetry.space_group_name_H-M   'P 1'
#
loop_
_entity.id
_entity.type
_entity.pdbx_description
1 polymer ?
#
loop_
_entity_poly.entity_id
_entity_poly.type
_entity_poly.pdbx_seq_one_letter_code
_entity_poly.pdbx_strand_id
1 'polypeptide(L)'
;MNRIYLLFFLVFPAASCVNSTNETTKEQPSSASKLQLWNPPAAGVVVDECKEAIPEDKLNNAFFKVIVIATEISDIGHFDLKLEYGANKNETTIDLPKLNRGTILKPVLKKGEKKYECILGFDEGDGVFRELYLVSVDNKNIKLKQTRYYYGVK
;
A
#
# COMPACT_ATOMS: atom_id res chain seq x y z
N MET A 1 11.05 57.04 -13.20
CA MET A 1 11.40 56.93 -14.63
C MET A 1 12.87 57.26 -14.79
N ASN A 2 13.72 56.28 -15.11
CA ASN A 2 14.85 56.47 -16.02
C ASN A 2 15.42 55.10 -16.42
N ARG A 3 15.39 54.86 -17.74
CA ARG A 3 15.99 53.71 -18.40
C ARG A 3 17.39 54.14 -18.84
N ILE A 4 18.42 53.37 -18.50
CA ILE A 4 19.72 53.42 -19.17
C ILE A 4 20.06 51.99 -19.58
N TYR A 5 20.07 51.78 -20.90
CA TYR A 5 20.69 50.66 -21.58
C TYR A 5 22.16 51.03 -21.79
N LEU A 6 23.08 50.13 -21.47
CA LEU A 6 24.43 50.15 -22.04
C LEU A 6 24.90 48.71 -22.26
N LEU A 7 25.10 48.41 -23.53
CA LEU A 7 25.64 47.19 -24.13
C LEU A 7 27.15 47.05 -23.84
N PHE A 8 27.66 45.84 -24.14
CA PHE A 8 29.07 45.43 -24.30
C PHE A 8 29.85 45.04 -23.03
N PHE A 9 30.06 43.74 -22.81
CA PHE A 9 31.22 43.04 -23.38
C PHE A 9 31.11 41.52 -23.15
N LEU A 10 31.35 40.79 -24.24
CA LEU A 10 31.45 39.34 -24.32
C LEU A 10 32.85 38.96 -23.82
N VAL A 11 32.95 38.22 -22.70
CA VAL A 11 34.19 37.56 -22.29
C VAL A 11 33.87 36.11 -21.95
N PHE A 12 34.38 35.23 -22.80
CA PHE A 12 34.31 33.78 -22.70
C PHE A 12 35.60 33.30 -22.04
N PRO A 13 35.58 32.80 -20.79
CA PRO A 13 36.64 31.92 -20.31
C PRO A 13 36.17 30.48 -20.39
N ALA A 14 36.73 29.75 -21.35
CA ALA A 14 36.80 28.30 -21.31
C ALA A 14 37.64 27.91 -20.08
N ALA A 15 37.01 27.26 -19.10
CA ALA A 15 37.70 26.61 -17.99
C ALA A 15 37.35 25.12 -18.00
N SER A 16 38.40 24.33 -18.18
CA SER A 16 38.43 22.87 -18.32
C SER A 16 37.56 22.09 -17.35
N CYS A 17 36.96 21.04 -17.89
CA CYS A 17 36.58 19.84 -17.15
C CYS A 17 37.82 19.24 -16.47
N VAL A 18 37.91 19.34 -15.14
CA VAL A 18 38.68 18.39 -14.33
C VAL A 18 37.69 17.32 -13.87
N ASN A 19 37.80 16.17 -14.53
CA ASN A 19 37.06 14.95 -14.21
C ASN A 19 37.78 14.27 -13.04
N SER A 20 37.38 14.59 -11.81
CA SER A 20 37.72 13.74 -10.66
C SER A 20 36.80 12.55 -10.65
N THR A 21 37.31 11.43 -11.16
CA THR A 21 36.83 10.07 -10.93
C THR A 21 36.90 9.78 -9.42
N ASN A 22 35.82 10.10 -8.71
CA ASN A 22 35.48 9.35 -7.50
C ASN A 22 34.61 8.18 -7.96
N GLU A 23 35.21 7.00 -7.99
CA GLU A 23 34.52 5.72 -8.04
C GLU A 23 33.67 5.57 -6.77
N THR A 24 32.48 6.18 -6.77
CA THR A 24 31.39 5.64 -5.97
C THR A 24 30.77 4.56 -6.83
N THR A 25 31.23 3.33 -6.61
CA THR A 25 30.56 2.10 -7.01
C THR A 25 29.08 2.27 -6.72
N LYS A 26 28.30 2.58 -7.77
CA LYS A 26 26.86 2.39 -7.75
C LYS A 26 26.67 0.88 -7.68
N GLU A 27 26.61 0.35 -6.46
CA GLU A 27 25.82 -0.84 -6.23
C GLU A 27 24.39 -0.50 -6.59
N GLN A 28 24.08 -0.74 -7.86
CA GLN A 28 22.75 -1.08 -8.31
C GLN A 28 22.41 -2.41 -7.60
N PRO A 29 21.45 -2.48 -6.67
CA PRO A 29 20.87 -3.75 -6.30
C PRO A 29 19.96 -4.14 -7.47
N SER A 30 20.58 -4.64 -8.54
CA SER A 30 19.96 -5.59 -9.45
C SER A 30 19.88 -6.93 -8.74
N SER A 31 19.17 -6.96 -7.62
CA SER A 31 18.64 -8.21 -7.10
C SER A 31 17.29 -8.35 -7.77
N ALA A 32 17.21 -9.16 -8.82
CA ALA A 32 15.95 -9.81 -9.15
C ALA A 32 15.53 -10.58 -7.89
N SER A 33 14.77 -9.92 -7.02
CA SER A 33 14.26 -10.49 -5.79
C SER A 33 13.52 -11.75 -6.20
N LYS A 34 14.05 -12.91 -5.79
CA LYS A 34 13.40 -14.18 -6.04
C LYS A 34 12.07 -14.13 -5.30
N LEU A 35 10.98 -13.95 -6.03
CA LEU A 35 9.63 -13.86 -5.46
C LEU A 35 9.42 -15.02 -4.48
N GLN A 36 9.16 -14.69 -3.23
CA GLN A 36 8.80 -15.68 -2.24
C GLN A 36 7.35 -16.08 -2.48
N LEU A 37 7.14 -17.35 -2.88
CA LEU A 37 5.79 -17.87 -3.05
C LEU A 37 5.09 -17.91 -1.69
N TRP A 38 3.95 -17.22 -1.58
CA TRP A 38 3.08 -17.27 -0.42
C TRP A 38 1.99 -18.31 -0.63
N ASN A 39 1.72 -19.11 0.40
CA ASN A 39 0.62 -20.07 0.42
C ASN A 39 -0.47 -19.54 1.37
N PRO A 40 -1.73 -19.41 0.92
CA PRO A 40 -2.81 -18.98 1.78
C PRO A 40 -3.06 -20.03 2.87
N PRO A 41 -3.44 -19.62 4.09
CA PRO A 41 -3.81 -20.55 5.14
C PRO A 41 -5.16 -21.22 4.81
N ALA A 42 -5.55 -22.20 5.62
CA ALA A 42 -6.84 -22.85 5.50
C ALA A 42 -8.01 -21.85 5.64
N ALA A 43 -9.15 -22.17 5.04
CA ALA A 43 -10.36 -21.37 5.14
C ALA A 43 -10.75 -21.09 6.61
N GLY A 44 -11.23 -19.87 6.88
CA GLY A 44 -11.59 -19.40 8.21
C GLY A 44 -10.41 -18.87 9.05
N VAL A 45 -9.17 -19.01 8.59
CA VAL A 45 -8.00 -18.47 9.28
C VAL A 45 -7.82 -16.98 8.98
N VAL A 46 -7.57 -16.19 10.03
CA VAL A 46 -7.22 -14.77 9.91
C VAL A 46 -5.85 -14.64 9.25
N VAL A 47 -5.79 -13.92 8.14
CA VAL A 47 -4.56 -13.64 7.39
C VAL A 47 -3.86 -12.42 7.92
N ASP A 48 -4.60 -11.36 8.20
CA ASP A 48 -4.09 -10.11 8.77
C ASP A 48 -5.19 -9.35 9.52
N GLU A 49 -4.80 -8.52 10.49
CA GLU A 49 -5.69 -7.69 11.30
C GLU A 49 -5.12 -6.29 11.53
N CYS A 50 -5.93 -5.26 11.27
CA CYS A 50 -5.70 -3.91 11.76
C CYS A 50 -6.74 -3.58 12.83
N LYS A 51 -6.26 -3.18 14.01
CA LYS A 51 -7.10 -2.89 15.17
C LYS A 51 -6.68 -1.60 15.86
N GLU A 52 -7.67 -0.78 16.19
CA GLU A 52 -7.51 0.47 16.94
C GLU A 52 -8.62 0.59 17.98
N ALA A 53 -8.28 0.95 19.22
CA ALA A 53 -9.28 1.17 20.26
C ALA A 53 -10.08 2.44 19.99
N ILE A 54 -11.35 2.47 20.39
CA ILE A 54 -12.21 3.66 20.34
C ILE A 54 -12.28 4.24 21.75
N PRO A 55 -11.36 5.15 22.15
CA PRO A 55 -11.32 5.67 23.51
C PRO A 55 -12.54 6.55 23.85
N GLU A 56 -13.27 7.02 22.84
CA GLU A 56 -14.54 7.71 23.05
C GLU A 56 -15.63 6.78 23.61
N ASP A 57 -15.52 5.46 23.39
CA ASP A 57 -16.43 4.46 23.94
C ASP A 57 -15.92 3.92 25.28
N LYS A 58 -16.12 4.74 26.31
CA LYS A 58 -15.69 4.43 27.68
C LYS A 58 -16.44 3.27 28.33
N LEU A 59 -17.57 2.84 27.76
CA LEU A 59 -18.43 1.84 28.38
C LEU A 59 -18.20 0.45 27.81
N ASN A 60 -18.04 0.33 26.49
CA ASN A 60 -17.98 -0.97 25.83
C ASN A 60 -16.57 -1.40 25.42
N ASN A 61 -15.56 -0.55 25.60
CA ASN A 61 -14.18 -0.81 25.12
C ASN A 61 -14.16 -1.20 23.64
N ALA A 62 -14.91 -0.44 22.82
CA ALA A 62 -15.06 -0.72 21.40
C ALA A 62 -13.76 -0.56 20.61
N PHE A 63 -13.73 -1.18 19.43
CA PHE A 63 -12.61 -1.11 18.50
C PHE A 63 -13.09 -0.74 17.09
N PHE A 64 -12.21 -0.08 16.36
CA PHE A 64 -12.15 -0.14 14.91
C PHE A 64 -11.33 -1.37 14.53
N LYS A 65 -11.88 -2.28 13.73
CA LYS A 65 -11.16 -3.45 13.22
C LYS A 65 -11.40 -3.69 11.74
N VAL A 66 -10.35 -4.14 11.07
CA VAL A 66 -10.37 -4.70 9.73
C VAL A 66 -9.65 -6.04 9.81
N ILE A 67 -10.33 -7.11 9.43
CA ILE A 67 -9.81 -8.47 9.52
C ILE A 67 -9.95 -9.13 8.16
N VAL A 68 -8.84 -9.62 7.61
CA VAL A 68 -8.83 -10.42 6.38
C VAL A 68 -8.85 -11.89 6.75
N ILE A 69 -9.74 -12.66 6.16
CA ILE A 69 -9.94 -14.09 6.45
C ILE A 69 -9.82 -14.88 5.16
N ALA A 70 -9.08 -15.98 5.22
CA ALA A 70 -8.96 -16.90 4.10
C ALA A 70 -10.28 -17.65 3.85
N THR A 71 -10.57 -17.89 2.57
CA THR A 71 -11.72 -18.66 2.09
C THR A 71 -11.23 -19.96 1.45
N GLU A 72 -12.16 -20.81 1.02
CA GLU A 72 -11.83 -22.05 0.30
C GLU A 72 -11.11 -21.80 -1.03
N ILE A 73 -11.24 -20.60 -1.59
CA ILE A 73 -10.70 -20.19 -2.90
C ILE A 73 -9.71 -19.02 -2.77
N SER A 74 -9.00 -18.94 -1.64
CA SER A 74 -7.94 -17.93 -1.44
C SER A 74 -6.71 -18.13 -2.32
N ASP A 75 -6.50 -19.33 -2.86
CA ASP A 75 -5.44 -19.63 -3.84
C ASP A 75 -5.65 -18.91 -5.19
N ILE A 76 -6.89 -18.53 -5.50
CA ILE A 76 -7.23 -17.70 -6.67
C ILE A 76 -7.50 -16.24 -6.32
N GLY A 77 -7.21 -15.83 -5.08
CA GLY A 77 -7.24 -14.43 -4.64
C GLY A 77 -8.53 -13.97 -3.95
N HIS A 78 -9.41 -14.88 -3.53
CA HIS A 78 -10.67 -14.53 -2.88
C HIS A 78 -10.59 -14.56 -1.36
N PHE A 79 -10.98 -13.48 -0.69
CA PHE A 79 -10.90 -13.33 0.76
C PHE A 79 -12.15 -12.68 1.34
N ASP A 80 -12.48 -13.05 2.58
CA ASP A 80 -13.49 -12.37 3.37
C ASP A 80 -12.86 -11.21 4.15
N LEU A 81 -13.60 -10.11 4.27
CA LEU A 81 -13.25 -8.93 5.01
C LEU A 81 -14.30 -8.68 6.09
N LYS A 82 -13.91 -8.76 7.37
CA LYS A 82 -14.75 -8.34 8.49
C LYS A 82 -14.36 -6.93 8.92
N LEU A 83 -15.37 -6.07 9.03
CA LEU A 83 -15.25 -4.67 9.34
C LEU A 83 -16.02 -4.37 10.62
N GLU A 84 -15.36 -3.79 11.63
CA GLU A 84 -15.98 -3.40 12.88
C GLU A 84 -15.67 -1.93 13.23
N TYR A 85 -16.68 -1.20 13.68
CA TYR A 85 -16.54 0.11 14.32
C TYR A 85 -17.58 0.22 15.44
N GLY A 86 -17.17 -0.13 16.66
CA GLY A 86 -18.10 -0.27 17.78
C GLY A 86 -19.22 -1.28 17.49
N ALA A 87 -20.47 -0.84 17.60
CA ALA A 87 -21.62 -1.70 17.31
C ALA A 87 -21.88 -1.91 15.81
N ASN A 88 -21.26 -1.12 14.93
CA ASN A 88 -21.40 -1.28 13.49
C ASN A 88 -20.47 -2.39 13.00
N LYS A 89 -21.04 -3.49 12.51
CA LYS A 89 -20.31 -4.63 11.98
C LYS A 89 -20.78 -4.92 10.57
N ASN A 90 -19.85 -5.17 9.67
CA ASN A 90 -20.13 -5.49 8.29
C ASN A 90 -19.15 -6.57 7.79
N GLU A 91 -19.59 -7.37 6.84
CA GLU A 91 -18.79 -8.41 6.19
C GLU A 91 -18.94 -8.26 4.68
N THR A 92 -17.84 -8.42 3.96
CA THR A 92 -17.83 -8.38 2.49
C THR A 92 -16.70 -9.26 1.97
N THR A 93 -16.66 -9.48 0.66
CA THR A 93 -15.60 -10.22 0.00
C THR A 93 -14.74 -9.28 -0.83
N ILE A 94 -13.46 -9.61 -0.97
CA ILE A 94 -12.52 -8.90 -1.83
C ILE A 94 -11.77 -9.88 -2.72
N ASP A 95 -11.58 -9.48 -3.97
CA ASP A 95 -10.78 -10.20 -4.95
C ASP A 95 -9.46 -9.47 -5.18
N LEU A 96 -8.36 -10.17 -4.99
CA LEU A 96 -7.04 -9.67 -5.34
C LEU A 96 -6.80 -9.78 -6.86
N PRO A 97 -6.06 -8.83 -7.47
CA PRO A 97 -5.81 -8.85 -8.89
C PRO A 97 -4.90 -10.03 -9.30
N LYS A 98 -5.07 -10.52 -10.52
CA LYS A 98 -4.20 -11.57 -11.09
C LYS A 98 -3.03 -10.95 -11.84
N LEU A 99 -1.94 -10.65 -11.13
CA LEU A 99 -0.81 -9.91 -11.73
C LEU A 99 0.11 -10.79 -12.56
N ASN A 100 0.45 -11.98 -12.08
CA ASN A 100 1.31 -12.92 -12.79
C ASN A 100 0.66 -14.32 -12.75
N ARG A 101 0.89 -15.13 -13.79
CA ARG A 101 0.35 -16.49 -13.84
C ARG A 101 0.92 -17.33 -12.69
N GLY A 102 0.03 -17.85 -11.84
CA GLY A 102 0.39 -18.73 -10.72
C GLY A 102 0.97 -18.03 -9.50
N THR A 103 1.01 -16.69 -9.44
CA THR A 103 1.39 -15.96 -8.23
C THR A 103 0.16 -15.74 -7.35
N ILE A 104 0.22 -16.23 -6.12
CA ILE A 104 -0.81 -15.98 -5.11
C ILE A 104 -0.40 -14.74 -4.33
N LEU A 105 -1.26 -13.72 -4.34
CA LEU A 105 -1.01 -12.46 -3.65
C LEU A 105 -1.37 -12.58 -2.18
N LYS A 106 -0.45 -12.17 -1.31
CA LYS A 106 -0.72 -12.11 0.13
C LYS A 106 -1.46 -10.82 0.45
N PRO A 107 -2.70 -10.84 0.98
CA PRO A 107 -3.33 -9.62 1.46
C PRO A 107 -2.59 -9.11 2.70
N VAL A 108 -2.43 -7.79 2.78
CA VAL A 108 -1.71 -7.12 3.86
C VAL A 108 -2.52 -5.90 4.28
N LEU A 109 -2.62 -5.67 5.59
CA LEU A 109 -3.22 -4.50 6.19
C LEU A 109 -2.15 -3.56 6.73
N LYS A 110 -2.33 -2.26 6.51
CA LYS A 110 -1.51 -1.21 7.12
C LYS A 110 -2.41 -0.16 7.75
N LYS A 111 -1.95 0.47 8.83
CA LYS A 111 -2.63 1.66 9.38
C LYS A 111 -2.65 2.77 8.34
N GLY A 112 -3.77 3.47 8.22
CA GLY A 112 -3.89 4.66 7.40
C GLY A 112 -3.28 5.89 8.08
N GLU A 113 -3.40 7.03 7.43
CA GLU A 113 -2.82 8.29 7.91
C GLU A 113 -3.68 8.93 9.00
N LYS A 114 -5.00 8.70 8.97
CA LYS A 114 -5.93 9.27 9.95
C LYS A 114 -6.43 8.22 10.93
N LYS A 115 -7.07 8.72 11.99
CA LYS A 115 -7.74 7.90 12.99
C LYS A 115 -8.79 7.00 12.32
N TYR A 116 -8.83 5.73 12.69
CA TYR A 116 -9.77 4.75 12.13
C TYR A 116 -9.67 4.62 10.61
N GLU A 117 -8.44 4.69 10.10
CA GLU A 117 -8.12 4.31 8.72
C GLU A 117 -7.24 3.05 8.70
N CYS A 118 -7.55 2.15 7.77
CA CYS A 118 -6.76 0.98 7.47
C CYS A 118 -6.69 0.82 5.96
N ILE A 119 -5.50 0.58 5.44
CA ILE A 119 -5.23 0.37 4.03
C ILE A 119 -5.08 -1.13 3.81
N LEU A 120 -5.96 -1.69 2.98
CA LEU A 120 -5.86 -3.05 2.48
C LEU A 120 -5.09 -3.02 1.16
N GLY A 121 -4.04 -3.82 1.09
CA GLY A 121 -3.24 -4.01 -0.10
C GLY A 121 -2.78 -5.46 -0.19
N PHE A 122 -1.75 -5.69 -0.99
CA PHE A 122 -1.15 -7.00 -1.16
C PHE A 122 0.37 -6.94 -1.34
N ASP A 123 1.00 -8.10 -1.18
CA ASP A 123 2.41 -8.38 -1.45
C ASP A 123 2.49 -9.53 -2.46
N GLU A 124 3.30 -9.35 -3.50
CA GLU A 124 3.51 -10.34 -4.58
C GLU A 124 4.57 -11.40 -4.20
N GLY A 125 5.13 -11.33 -3.00
CA GLY A 125 6.29 -12.09 -2.57
C GLY A 125 7.61 -11.35 -2.75
N ASP A 126 7.57 -10.07 -3.14
CA ASP A 126 8.73 -9.17 -3.27
C ASP A 126 8.95 -8.31 -2.02
N GLY A 127 8.05 -8.35 -1.04
CA GLY A 127 8.09 -7.49 0.14
C GLY A 127 7.54 -6.08 -0.11
N VAL A 128 7.02 -5.81 -1.31
CA VAL A 128 6.51 -4.50 -1.70
C VAL A 128 5.00 -4.45 -1.51
N PHE A 129 4.57 -3.62 -0.56
CA PHE A 129 3.16 -3.37 -0.32
C PHE A 129 2.52 -2.56 -1.46
N ARG A 130 1.43 -3.09 -2.01
CA ARG A 130 0.64 -2.46 -3.07
C ARG A 130 -0.78 -2.23 -2.58
N GLU A 131 -1.10 -0.95 -2.36
CA GLU A 131 -2.40 -0.50 -1.87
C GLU A 131 -3.53 -0.83 -2.84
N LEU A 132 -4.69 -1.28 -2.34
CA LEU A 132 -5.87 -1.60 -3.16
C LEU A 132 -7.13 -0.87 -2.67
N TYR A 133 -7.40 -0.92 -1.37
CA TYR A 133 -8.55 -0.29 -0.73
C TYR A 133 -8.15 0.53 0.50
N LEU A 134 -8.89 1.61 0.74
CA LEU A 134 -8.93 2.32 2.01
C LEU A 134 -10.22 1.94 2.74
N VAL A 135 -10.08 1.42 3.96
CA VAL A 135 -11.15 1.32 4.95
C VAL A 135 -11.04 2.53 5.86
N SER A 136 -12.14 3.27 6.01
CA SER A 136 -12.17 4.48 6.83
C SER A 136 -13.50 4.59 7.58
N VAL A 137 -13.53 5.40 8.62
CA VAL A 137 -14.78 5.78 9.30
C VAL A 137 -15.12 7.23 8.99
N ASP A 138 -16.31 7.45 8.45
CA ASP A 138 -16.85 8.78 8.20
C ASP A 138 -18.29 8.86 8.73
N ASN A 139 -18.57 9.88 9.53
CA ASN A 139 -19.87 10.07 10.21
C ASN A 139 -20.36 8.79 10.92
N LYS A 140 -19.47 8.10 11.66
CA LYS A 140 -19.72 6.82 12.36
C LYS A 140 -20.07 5.63 11.45
N ASN A 141 -19.91 5.76 10.15
CA ASN A 141 -20.12 4.69 9.19
C ASN A 141 -18.78 4.19 8.64
N ILE A 142 -18.65 2.87 8.53
CA ILE A 142 -17.50 2.27 7.87
C ILE A 142 -17.66 2.44 6.36
N LYS A 143 -16.60 2.89 5.70
CA LYS A 143 -16.51 3.03 4.25
C LYS A 143 -15.35 2.19 3.75
N LEU A 144 -15.61 1.36 2.74
CA LEU A 144 -14.60 0.68 1.94
C LEU A 144 -14.52 1.40 0.59
N LYS A 145 -13.36 1.96 0.26
CA LYS A 145 -13.13 2.71 -0.97
C LYS A 145 -11.97 2.08 -1.73
N GLN A 146 -12.17 1.75 -2.99
CA GLN A 146 -11.07 1.34 -3.86
C GLN A 146 -10.19 2.56 -4.20
N THR A 147 -8.89 2.47 -3.95
CA THR A 147 -7.94 3.58 -4.14
C THR A 147 -7.01 3.36 -5.32
N ARG A 148 -6.77 2.09 -5.67
CA ARG A 148 -6.00 1.69 -6.85
C ARG A 148 -6.71 0.57 -7.57
N TYR A 149 -6.43 0.47 -8.86
CA TYR A 149 -6.86 -0.64 -9.68
C TYR A 149 -5.64 -1.21 -10.39
N TYR A 150 -5.50 -2.53 -10.35
CA TYR A 150 -4.41 -3.22 -11.03
C TYR A 150 -4.99 -4.10 -12.13
N TYR A 151 -4.49 -3.88 -13.35
CA TYR A 151 -4.84 -4.73 -14.48
C TYR A 151 -3.99 -6.00 -14.43
N GLY A 152 -4.65 -7.15 -14.55
CA GLY A 152 -3.96 -8.42 -14.68
C GLY A 152 -3.33 -8.60 -16.05
N VAL A 153 -2.34 -9.50 -16.11
CA VAL A 153 -1.78 -9.98 -17.37
C VAL A 153 -2.75 -10.99 -17.98
N LYS A 154 -3.07 -10.84 -19.29
CA LYS A 154 -3.99 -11.73 -20.02
C LYS A 154 -3.48 -13.18 -20.13
#